data_AF-A0A7V9AHY3-F1
#
_entry.id   AF-A0A7V9AHY3-F1
#
_cell.length_a   1.000
_cell.length_b   1.000
_cell.length_c   1.000
_cell.angle_alpha   90.00
_cell.angle_beta   90.00
_cell.angle_gamma   90.00
#
_symmetry.space_group_name_H-M   'P 1'
#
loop_
_entity.id
_entity.type
_entity.pdbx_description
1 polymer ?
#
loop_
_entity_poly.entity_id
_entity_poly.type
_entity_poly.pdbx_seq_one_letter_code
_entity_poly.pdbx_strand_id
1 'polypeptide(L)'
;ENAAGRPSAYPGHGRELADGADAVRGYFEEMHAEAMAIFRALSDEDLQRRCTTPGGASLAVWKWLRAMVEHEVHHRGQLYLMLGMIGVETPPIFGLTSEQVRERSTATSPFGRAPA
;
A
#
# COMPACT_ATOMS: atom_id res chain seq x y z
N GLU A 1 -2.26 8.82 12.48
CA GLU A 1 -2.16 9.67 13.69
C GLU A 1 -1.21 10.85 13.56
N ASN A 2 0.04 10.63 13.12
CA ASN A 2 0.99 11.72 12.85
C ASN A 2 0.45 12.75 11.86
N ALA A 3 -0.26 12.27 10.82
CA ALA A 3 -0.97 13.14 9.88
C ALA A 3 -1.95 14.08 10.59
N ALA A 4 -2.53 13.72 11.75
CA ALA A 4 -3.40 14.55 12.58
C ALA A 4 -2.64 15.28 13.73
N GLY A 5 -1.30 15.33 13.67
CA GLY A 5 -0.47 15.98 14.70
C GLY A 5 -0.30 15.20 16.00
N ARG A 6 -0.74 13.93 16.05
CA ARG A 6 -0.61 13.05 17.22
C ARG A 6 0.64 12.16 17.13
N PRO A 7 1.24 11.73 18.25
CA PRO A 7 2.29 10.70 18.21
C PRO A 7 1.75 9.38 17.64
N SER A 8 2.66 8.47 17.27
CA SER A 8 2.29 7.13 16.82
C SER A 8 1.91 6.25 18.00
N ALA A 9 0.74 5.60 17.93
CA ALA A 9 0.28 4.57 18.86
C ALA A 9 0.46 3.15 18.29
N TYR A 10 1.30 2.96 17.27
CA TYR A 10 1.50 1.67 16.61
C TYR A 10 1.88 0.56 17.61
N PRO A 11 1.02 -0.47 17.80
CA PRO A 11 1.23 -1.49 18.81
C PRO A 11 2.11 -2.66 18.32
N GLY A 12 2.49 -2.68 17.03
CA GLY A 12 3.22 -3.79 16.41
C GLY A 12 2.39 -4.53 15.38
N HIS A 13 2.80 -5.76 15.06
CA HIS A 13 2.14 -6.64 14.07
C HIS A 13 2.04 -8.09 14.59
N GLY A 14 2.03 -8.29 15.90
CA GLY A 14 2.03 -9.61 16.51
C GLY A 14 0.65 -10.27 16.52
N ARG A 15 0.61 -11.55 16.89
CA ARG A 15 -0.62 -12.37 16.92
C ARG A 15 -1.60 -11.92 18.00
N GLU A 16 -1.12 -11.20 19.01
CA GLU A 16 -1.92 -10.57 20.04
C GLU A 16 -2.92 -9.53 19.51
N LEU A 17 -2.69 -8.98 18.31
CA LEU A 17 -3.59 -8.04 17.64
C LEU A 17 -4.69 -8.76 16.87
N ALA A 18 -4.32 -9.81 16.15
CA ALA A 18 -5.24 -10.67 15.42
C ALA A 18 -4.57 -12.01 15.09
N ASP A 19 -5.29 -13.11 15.27
CA ASP A 19 -4.81 -14.46 14.94
C ASP A 19 -5.82 -15.21 14.07
N GLY A 20 -5.35 -15.73 12.94
CA GLY A 20 -6.19 -16.38 11.94
C GLY A 20 -6.82 -15.41 10.93
N ALA A 21 -7.30 -15.96 9.82
CA ALA A 21 -7.68 -15.19 8.64
C ALA A 21 -8.88 -14.23 8.89
N ASP A 22 -9.89 -14.67 9.64
CA ASP A 22 -11.06 -13.84 9.95
C ASP A 22 -10.72 -12.69 10.88
N ALA A 23 -9.95 -12.94 11.95
CA ALA A 23 -9.52 -11.91 12.88
C ALA A 23 -8.62 -10.88 12.18
N VAL A 24 -7.69 -11.32 11.33
CA VAL A 24 -6.81 -10.42 10.57
C VAL A 24 -7.61 -9.54 9.61
N ARG A 25 -8.62 -10.09 8.93
CA ARG A 25 -9.53 -9.28 8.10
C ARG A 25 -10.31 -8.27 8.93
N GLY A 26 -10.87 -8.69 10.06
CA GLY A 26 -11.59 -7.79 10.97
C GLY A 26 -10.71 -6.63 11.45
N TYR A 27 -9.49 -6.93 11.89
CA TYR A 27 -8.52 -5.92 12.32
C TYR A 27 -8.13 -4.97 11.17
N PHE A 28 -7.96 -5.50 9.95
CA PHE A 28 -7.68 -4.66 8.78
C PHE A 28 -8.82 -3.68 8.49
N GLU A 29 -10.08 -4.12 8.56
CA GLU A 29 -11.26 -3.27 8.36
C GLU A 29 -11.39 -2.20 9.46
N GLU A 30 -11.12 -2.55 10.72
CA GLU A 30 -11.10 -1.60 11.84
C GLU A 30 -10.05 -0.50 11.62
N MET A 31 -8.81 -0.90 11.32
CA MET A 31 -7.72 0.03 11.03
C MET A 31 -8.01 0.89 9.79
N HIS A 32 -8.68 0.33 8.78
CA HIS A 32 -9.14 1.08 7.63
C HIS A 32 -10.17 2.15 8.02
N ALA A 33 -11.16 1.80 8.83
CA ALA A 33 -12.18 2.74 9.31
C ALA A 33 -11.56 3.88 10.12
N GLU A 34 -10.62 3.59 11.01
CA GLU A 34 -9.87 4.60 11.76
C GLU A 34 -9.04 5.52 10.86
N ALA A 35 -8.31 4.94 9.90
CA ALA A 35 -7.52 5.70 8.95
C ALA A 35 -8.41 6.64 8.13
N MET A 36 -9.56 6.15 7.63
CA MET A 36 -10.52 6.94 6.88
C MET A 36 -11.16 8.05 7.73
N ALA A 37 -11.41 7.82 9.02
CA ALA A 37 -11.88 8.87 9.93
C ALA A 37 -10.85 10.00 10.07
N ILE A 38 -9.56 9.66 10.17
CA ILE A 38 -8.47 10.64 10.18
C ILE A 38 -8.41 11.40 8.85
N PHE A 39 -8.42 10.70 7.72
CA PHE A 39 -8.26 11.32 6.40
C PHE A 39 -9.42 12.25 6.05
N ARG A 40 -10.66 11.87 6.38
CA ARG A 40 -11.85 12.70 6.15
C ARG A 40 -11.87 13.99 6.98
N ALA A 41 -11.14 14.04 8.08
CA ALA A 41 -11.05 15.22 8.93
C ALA A 41 -9.98 16.22 8.48
N LEU A 42 -9.12 15.87 7.51
CA LEU A 42 -8.08 16.76 7.00
C LEU A 42 -8.65 17.73 5.96
N SER A 43 -8.36 19.02 6.12
CA SER A 43 -8.58 20.04 5.11
C SER A 43 -7.42 20.10 4.10
N ASP A 44 -7.60 20.85 3.00
CA ASP A 44 -6.51 21.11 2.06
C ASP A 44 -5.34 21.88 2.71
N GLU A 45 -5.62 22.77 3.66
CA GLU A 45 -4.60 23.47 4.44
C GLU A 45 -3.81 22.49 5.34
N ASP A 46 -4.51 21.51 5.93
CA ASP A 46 -3.88 20.46 6.73
C ASP A 46 -2.88 19.61 5.93
N LEU A 47 -3.06 19.50 4.61
CA LEU A 47 -2.10 18.78 3.77
C LEU A 47 -0.76 19.50 3.67
N GLN A 48 -0.74 20.82 3.80
CA GLN A 48 0.46 21.66 3.69
C GLN A 48 1.21 21.82 5.02
N ARG A 49 0.52 21.69 6.18
CA ARG A 49 1.20 21.76 7.48
C ARG A 49 2.20 20.62 7.67
N ARG A 50 3.09 20.80 8.65
CA ARG A 50 4.11 19.80 8.99
C ARG A 50 3.60 18.83 10.06
N CYS A 51 4.00 17.57 9.94
CA CYS A 51 3.89 16.56 10.98
C CYS A 51 5.26 15.98 11.32
N THR A 52 5.36 15.35 12.49
CA THR A 52 6.55 14.60 12.91
C THR A 52 6.27 13.10 12.76
N THR A 53 7.12 12.39 12.02
CA THR A 53 7.01 10.93 11.81
C THR A 53 7.42 10.16 13.08
N PRO A 54 7.13 8.85 13.15
CA PRO A 54 7.65 8.01 14.24
C PRO A 54 9.18 8.04 14.37
N GLY A 55 9.90 8.22 13.25
CA GLY A 55 11.36 8.37 13.23
C GLY A 55 11.88 9.77 13.54
N GLY A 56 11.01 10.70 13.99
CA GLY A 56 11.38 12.07 14.36
C GLY A 56 11.56 13.05 13.19
N ALA A 57 11.40 12.59 11.94
CA ALA A 57 11.51 13.47 10.78
C ALA A 57 10.31 14.42 10.71
N SER A 58 10.56 15.68 10.38
CA SER A 58 9.51 16.67 10.12
C SER A 58 9.30 16.82 8.61
N LEU A 59 8.06 16.72 8.12
CA LEU A 59 7.70 16.90 6.72
C LEU A 59 6.23 17.33 6.57
N ALA A 60 5.85 17.81 5.37
CA ALA A 60 4.46 18.14 5.08
C ALA A 60 3.55 16.88 5.15
N VAL A 61 2.32 17.03 5.64
CA VAL A 61 1.36 15.94 5.81
C VAL A 61 1.12 15.20 4.49
N TRP A 62 0.97 15.92 3.37
CA TRP A 62 0.75 15.26 2.08
C TRP A 62 1.91 14.33 1.68
N LYS A 63 3.16 14.69 2.00
CA LYS A 63 4.33 13.85 1.72
C LYS A 63 4.29 12.58 2.56
N TRP A 64 3.86 12.72 3.82
CA TRP A 64 3.70 11.58 4.71
C TRP A 64 2.59 10.63 4.23
N LEU A 65 1.42 11.17 3.85
CA LEU A 65 0.33 10.35 3.32
C LEU A 65 0.73 9.65 2.01
N ARG A 66 1.44 10.32 1.11
CA ARG A 66 1.99 9.70 -0.11
C ARG A 66 2.93 8.54 0.22
N ALA A 67 3.80 8.69 1.22
CA ALA A 67 4.70 7.61 1.66
C ALA A 67 3.93 6.40 2.21
N MET A 68 2.79 6.61 2.88
CA MET A 68 1.95 5.50 3.36
C MET A 68 1.34 4.69 2.20
N VAL A 69 0.89 5.35 1.13
CA VAL A 69 0.40 4.66 -0.08
C VAL A 69 1.52 3.86 -0.74
N GLU A 70 2.73 4.43 -0.85
CA GLU A 70 3.90 3.71 -1.40
C GLU A 70 4.25 2.48 -0.55
N HIS A 71 4.19 2.62 0.78
CA HIS A 71 4.44 1.53 1.72
C HIS A 71 3.39 0.41 1.62
N GLU A 72 2.10 0.77 1.46
CA GLU A 72 1.03 -0.21 1.25
C GLU A 72 1.23 -0.99 -0.05
N VAL A 73 1.56 -0.30 -1.16
CA VAL A 73 1.84 -0.95 -2.45
C VAL A 73 3.06 -1.88 -2.35
N HIS A 74 4.11 -1.47 -1.62
CA HIS A 74 5.28 -2.29 -1.37
C HIS A 74 4.93 -3.62 -0.67
N HIS A 75 4.19 -3.56 0.44
CA HIS A 75 3.79 -4.78 1.16
C HIS A 75 2.75 -5.60 0.42
N ARG A 76 1.86 -4.97 -0.36
CA ARG A 76 0.96 -5.71 -1.26
C ARG A 76 1.76 -6.55 -2.27
N GLY A 77 2.87 -6.03 -2.80
CA GLY A 77 3.78 -6.79 -3.65
C GLY A 77 4.36 -8.03 -2.95
N GLN A 78 4.72 -7.92 -1.67
CA GLN A 78 5.19 -9.06 -0.88
C GLN A 78 4.08 -10.10 -0.69
N LEU A 79 2.84 -9.68 -0.37
CA LEU A 79 1.70 -10.59 -0.29
C LEU A 79 1.46 -11.33 -1.60
N TYR A 80 1.56 -10.62 -2.74
CA TYR A 80 1.40 -11.22 -4.06
C TYR A 80 2.47 -12.27 -4.35
N LEU A 81 3.73 -11.98 -3.99
CA LEU A 81 4.81 -12.95 -4.11
C LEU A 81 4.52 -14.21 -3.27
N MET A 82 4.12 -14.05 -2.01
CA MET A 82 3.82 -15.18 -1.13
C MET A 82 2.64 -16.02 -1.62
N LEU A 83 1.57 -15.38 -2.10
CA LEU A 83 0.42 -16.06 -2.71
C LEU A 83 0.84 -16.82 -3.99
N GLY A 84 1.68 -16.19 -4.83
CA GLY A 84 2.23 -16.83 -6.02
C GLY A 84 3.09 -18.06 -5.70
N MET A 85 3.89 -18.03 -4.63
CA MET A 85 4.70 -19.17 -4.20
C MET A 85 3.86 -20.39 -3.79
N ILE A 86 2.61 -20.19 -3.37
CA ILE A 86 1.66 -21.26 -3.03
C ILE A 86 0.60 -21.50 -4.12
N GLY A 87 0.78 -20.92 -5.31
CA GLY A 87 -0.10 -21.11 -6.46
C GLY A 87 -1.49 -20.45 -6.33
N VAL A 88 -1.63 -19.43 -5.47
CA VAL A 88 -2.87 -18.66 -5.34
C VAL A 88 -2.86 -17.48 -6.31
N GLU A 89 -3.85 -17.42 -7.19
CA GLU A 89 -4.04 -16.29 -8.09
C GLU A 89 -4.44 -15.02 -7.33
N THR A 90 -3.87 -13.89 -7.76
CA THR A 90 -4.12 -12.58 -7.15
C THR A 90 -4.88 -11.65 -8.10
N PRO A 91 -5.72 -10.73 -7.58
CA PRO A 91 -6.35 -9.71 -8.41
C PRO A 91 -5.32 -8.88 -9.21
N PRO A 92 -5.55 -8.60 -10.50
CA PRO A 92 -4.59 -7.88 -11.32
C PRO A 92 -4.48 -6.41 -10.89
N ILE A 93 -3.26 -5.90 -10.74
CA ILE A 93 -3.02 -4.49 -10.35
C ILE A 93 -3.17 -3.56 -11.57
N PHE A 94 -2.71 -3.98 -12.74
CA PHE A 94 -2.73 -3.20 -13.99
C PHE A 94 -3.59 -3.84 -15.09
N GLY A 95 -4.47 -4.77 -14.71
CA GLY A 95 -5.42 -5.43 -15.60
C GLY A 95 -4.88 -6.63 -16.40
N LEU A 96 -3.58 -6.69 -16.71
CA LEU A 96 -2.98 -7.79 -17.49
C LEU A 96 -1.83 -8.47 -16.75
N THR A 97 -1.67 -9.79 -16.93
CA THR A 97 -0.45 -10.53 -16.56
C THR A 97 0.66 -10.28 -17.59
N SER A 98 1.91 -10.66 -17.25
CA SER A 98 3.03 -10.55 -18.20
C SER A 98 2.78 -11.39 -19.46
N GLU A 99 2.19 -12.57 -19.30
CA GLU A 99 1.83 -13.49 -20.37
C GLU A 99 0.76 -12.89 -21.28
N GLN A 100 -0.29 -12.29 -20.71
CA GLN A 100 -1.35 -11.62 -21.46
C GLN A 100 -0.82 -10.37 -22.18
N VAL A 101 0.12 -9.63 -21.57
CA VAL A 101 0.82 -8.53 -22.26
C VAL A 101 1.60 -9.08 -23.45
N ARG A 102 2.32 -10.20 -23.29
CA ARG A 102 3.07 -10.83 -24.38
C ARG A 102 2.15 -11.29 -25.52
N GLU A 103 1.04 -11.96 -25.20
CA GLU A 103 0.05 -12.41 -26.19
C GLU A 103 -0.55 -11.26 -27.01
N ARG A 104 -0.73 -10.10 -26.38
CA ARG A 104 -1.25 -8.88 -27.03
C ARG A 104 -0.17 -8.02 -27.69
N SER A 105 1.11 -8.31 -27.45
CA SER A 105 2.21 -7.53 -28.01
C SER A 105 2.48 -7.99 -29.44
N THR A 106 2.60 -7.03 -30.36
CA THR A 106 3.04 -7.34 -31.73
C THR A 106 4.58 -7.39 -31.78
N ALA A 107 5.13 -8.27 -32.61
CA ALA A 107 6.58 -8.45 -32.76
C ALA A 107 7.30 -7.26 -33.43
N THR A 108 6.57 -6.24 -33.87
CA THR A 108 7.11 -5.11 -34.62
C THR A 108 7.57 -4.01 -33.67
N SER A 109 8.79 -4.16 -33.12
CA SER A 109 9.47 -3.05 -32.46
C SER A 109 9.98 -2.06 -33.52
N PRO A 110 9.62 -0.77 -33.46
CA PRO A 110 10.24 0.25 -34.32
C PRO A 110 11.73 0.45 -34.02
N PHE A 111 12.24 -0.19 -32.95
CA PHE A 111 13.63 -0.17 -32.52
C PHE A 111 14.39 -1.49 -32.77
N GLY A 112 13.85 -2.40 -33.60
CA GLY A 112 14.62 -3.48 -34.21
C GLY A 112 15.22 -4.53 -33.27
N ARG A 113 14.60 -4.81 -32.11
CA ARG A 113 15.01 -5.95 -31.28
C ARG A 113 14.30 -7.22 -31.75
N ALA A 114 15.05 -8.17 -32.31
CA ALA A 114 14.54 -9.51 -32.59
C ALA A 114 14.16 -10.22 -31.27
N PRO A 115 13.10 -11.05 -31.26
CA PRO A 115 12.76 -11.83 -30.09
C PRO A 115 13.85 -12.87 -29.79
N ALA A 116 14.15 -13.08 -28.50
CA ALA A 116 14.97 -14.17 -28.00
C ALA A 116 14.15 -15.44 -27.82
#